data_AF-A0A7Y0KCE4-F1
#
_entry.id   AF-A0A7Y0KCE4-F1
#
_cell.length_a   1.000
_cell.length_b   1.000
_cell.length_c   1.000
_cell.angle_alpha   90.00
_cell.angle_beta   90.00
_cell.angle_gamma   90.00
#
_symmetry.space_group_name_H-M   'P 1'
#
loop_
_entity.id
_entity.type
_entity.pdbx_description
1 polymer ?
#
loop_
_entity_poly.entity_id
_entity_poly.type
_entity_poly.pdbx_seq_one_letter_code
_entity_poly.pdbx_strand_id
1 'polypeptide(L)'
;MREEENKRTSPKSKVKSFFKKRWAFPAIYIASAAIILTGVLWYQNSASETDKYKYDNADMPTKQTDEPAEPVAKEFENFAWPVIEEDSFITQKEFYDNTASKEKQAESLVFYNNQYQPNTGIDLKREDDSEFEVVAALSGTVTKVAEDSLLGNTIEIDHENGIKTYYQSVKDFQVEVGDEVKKGQPLATAGKSKLNQDASVHVHFEVRKDNVAVNPIDYFGKPLSALQSDDTSGATSEAGSEVEESSTSEEEMPTDNSLENGSNSNQDEDAEGSTSTDPNA
;
A
#
# COMPACT_ATOMS: atom_id res chain seq x y z
N MET A 1 110.29 -7.42 -15.18
CA MET A 1 109.67 -6.96 -13.92
C MET A 1 109.81 -5.45 -13.85
N ARG A 2 108.72 -4.75 -13.47
CA ARG A 2 108.61 -3.35 -13.00
C ARG A 2 108.91 -2.26 -14.05
N GLU A 3 107.90 -1.63 -14.64
CA GLU A 3 107.01 -0.56 -14.13
C GLU A 3 107.39 0.75 -14.85
N GLU A 4 106.60 1.17 -15.84
CA GLU A 4 106.72 2.48 -16.47
C GLU A 4 105.90 3.51 -15.67
N GLU A 5 106.57 4.52 -15.14
CA GLU A 5 105.95 5.70 -14.52
C GLU A 5 105.43 6.67 -15.60
N ASN A 6 104.13 6.99 -15.57
CA ASN A 6 103.56 8.13 -16.30
C ASN A 6 103.10 9.24 -15.35
N LYS A 7 103.69 10.42 -15.55
CA LYS A 7 103.47 11.69 -14.84
C LYS A 7 102.00 12.15 -14.91
N ARG A 8 101.43 12.60 -13.79
CA ARG A 8 100.18 13.37 -13.74
C ARG A 8 100.45 14.84 -13.42
N THR A 9 100.05 15.72 -14.32
CA THR A 9 100.08 17.18 -14.16
C THR A 9 98.77 17.64 -13.51
N SER A 10 98.87 18.49 -12.47
CA SER A 10 97.71 19.08 -11.80
C SER A 10 97.18 20.29 -12.59
N PRO A 11 95.88 20.42 -12.88
CA PRO A 11 95.33 21.65 -13.42
C PRO A 11 95.04 22.66 -12.29
N LYS A 12 95.58 23.88 -12.43
CA LYS A 12 95.38 25.02 -11.53
C LYS A 12 93.90 25.45 -11.47
N SER A 13 93.38 25.62 -10.26
CA SER A 13 92.02 26.09 -9.95
C SER A 13 91.75 27.50 -10.48
N LYS A 14 90.93 27.62 -11.53
CA LYS A 14 90.36 28.89 -12.04
C LYS A 14 89.16 29.41 -11.23
N VAL A 15 88.70 28.66 -10.23
CA VAL A 15 87.47 28.97 -9.45
C VAL A 15 87.69 30.14 -8.48
N LYS A 16 88.91 30.36 -7.99
CA LYS A 16 89.22 31.37 -6.95
C LYS A 16 89.19 32.83 -7.43
N SER A 17 89.24 33.11 -8.74
CA SER A 17 89.19 34.49 -9.26
C SER A 17 87.79 35.00 -9.56
N PHE A 18 86.82 34.10 -9.74
CA PHE A 18 85.43 34.46 -10.07
C PHE A 18 84.68 35.05 -8.87
N PHE A 19 85.01 34.60 -7.65
CA PHE A 19 84.39 35.07 -6.39
C PHE A 19 84.82 36.47 -5.90
N LYS A 20 85.70 37.18 -6.63
CA LYS A 20 86.12 38.55 -6.27
C LYS A 20 85.30 39.66 -6.95
N LYS A 21 84.40 39.32 -7.87
CA LYS A 21 83.59 40.31 -8.60
C LYS A 21 82.31 40.60 -7.83
N ARG A 22 82.01 41.89 -7.60
CA ARG A 22 80.82 42.36 -6.84
C ARG A 22 79.48 41.90 -7.44
N TRP A 23 79.49 41.44 -8.68
CA TRP A 23 78.33 40.90 -9.40
C TRP A 23 78.22 39.36 -9.40
N ALA A 24 79.20 38.66 -8.81
CA ALA A 24 79.20 37.20 -8.72
C ALA A 24 78.10 36.69 -7.77
N PHE A 25 77.87 37.35 -6.63
CA PHE A 25 76.84 36.93 -5.68
C PHE A 25 75.41 37.12 -6.23
N PRO A 26 75.04 38.24 -6.88
CA PRO A 26 73.75 38.37 -7.58
C PRO A 26 73.57 37.33 -8.69
N ALA A 27 74.61 37.07 -9.50
CA ALA A 27 74.53 36.09 -10.58
C ALA A 27 74.36 34.64 -10.06
N ILE A 28 75.07 34.29 -8.99
CA ILE A 28 74.93 32.98 -8.32
C ILE A 28 73.54 32.84 -7.69
N TYR A 29 73.00 33.92 -7.11
CA TYR A 29 71.65 33.92 -6.54
C TYR A 29 70.59 33.72 -7.63
N ILE A 30 70.68 34.43 -8.76
CA ILE A 30 69.76 34.25 -9.89
C ILE A 30 69.86 32.84 -10.47
N ALA A 31 71.09 32.29 -10.62
CA ALA A 31 71.27 30.92 -11.07
C ALA A 31 70.69 29.90 -10.09
N SER A 32 70.85 30.11 -8.78
CA SER A 32 70.25 29.25 -7.76
C SER A 32 68.72 29.33 -7.74
N ALA A 33 68.15 30.53 -7.92
CA ALA A 33 66.71 30.73 -8.01
C ALA A 33 66.12 30.08 -9.26
N ALA A 34 66.85 30.13 -10.38
CA ALA A 34 66.46 29.45 -11.61
C ALA A 34 66.43 27.93 -11.42
N ILE A 35 67.44 27.33 -10.78
CA ILE A 35 67.50 25.87 -10.49
C ILE A 35 66.37 25.44 -9.53
N ILE A 36 66.08 26.26 -8.50
CA ILE A 36 64.98 25.98 -7.58
C ILE A 36 63.64 26.07 -8.33
N LEU A 37 63.44 27.08 -9.18
CA LEU A 37 62.22 27.21 -10.00
C LEU A 37 62.07 26.05 -10.99
N THR A 38 63.13 25.60 -11.67
CA THR A 38 63.05 24.38 -12.50
C THR A 38 62.79 23.15 -11.68
N GLY A 39 63.36 23.04 -10.47
CA GLY A 39 63.06 21.94 -9.54
C GLY A 39 61.61 21.94 -9.08
N VAL A 40 61.02 23.10 -8.78
CA VAL A 40 59.60 23.24 -8.40
C VAL A 40 58.68 22.98 -9.58
N LEU A 41 59.01 23.44 -10.79
CA LEU A 41 58.26 23.13 -12.01
C LEU A 41 58.32 21.64 -12.35
N TRP A 42 59.47 21.00 -12.19
CA TRP A 42 59.62 19.56 -12.39
C TRP A 42 58.91 18.77 -11.30
N TYR A 43 58.95 19.23 -10.03
CA TYR A 43 58.21 18.63 -8.92
C TYR A 43 56.70 18.79 -9.06
N GLN A 44 56.21 19.94 -9.55
CA GLN A 44 54.78 20.12 -9.86
C GLN A 44 54.36 19.25 -11.06
N ASN A 45 55.22 19.14 -12.08
CA ASN A 45 54.96 18.28 -13.24
C ASN A 45 55.16 16.78 -12.96
N SER A 46 55.93 16.41 -11.93
CA SER A 46 56.06 15.03 -11.43
C SER A 46 55.06 14.71 -10.32
N ALA A 47 54.49 15.70 -9.66
CA ALA A 47 53.37 15.55 -8.73
C ALA A 47 52.02 15.51 -9.46
N SER A 48 51.97 15.89 -10.74
CA SER A 48 50.91 15.49 -11.66
C SER A 48 51.12 14.08 -12.22
N GLU A 49 51.51 13.14 -11.35
CA GLU A 49 51.33 11.70 -11.57
C GLU A 49 50.16 11.22 -10.69
N THR A 50 48.97 11.76 -10.97
CA THR A 50 47.70 11.12 -10.58
C THR A 50 47.23 10.23 -11.72
N ASP A 51 48.07 9.29 -12.13
CA ASP A 51 47.69 8.14 -12.96
C ASP A 51 47.93 6.84 -12.17
N LYS A 52 47.41 6.79 -10.95
CA LYS A 52 47.25 5.53 -10.19
C LYS A 52 45.88 4.88 -10.33
N TYR A 53 45.10 5.32 -11.31
CA TYR A 53 43.97 4.59 -11.86
C TYR A 53 43.88 4.87 -13.35
N LYS A 54 44.61 4.09 -14.15
CA LYS A 54 44.20 3.90 -15.55
C LYS A 54 42.90 3.12 -15.51
N TYR A 55 41.76 3.83 -15.53
CA TYR A 55 40.54 3.27 -16.08
C TYR A 55 40.76 3.14 -17.58
N ASP A 56 41.25 1.99 -18.02
CA ASP A 56 41.01 1.58 -19.40
C ASP A 56 39.49 1.49 -19.56
N ASN A 57 38.90 2.41 -20.32
CA ASN A 57 37.50 2.34 -20.74
C ASN A 57 37.24 1.15 -21.71
N ALA A 58 38.08 0.11 -21.69
CA ALA A 58 38.03 -1.05 -22.55
C ALA A 58 37.75 -2.36 -21.80
N ASP A 59 37.77 -2.37 -20.47
CA ASP A 59 37.40 -3.54 -19.64
C ASP A 59 36.34 -3.17 -18.60
N MET A 60 35.28 -2.47 -19.03
CA MET A 60 34.00 -2.70 -18.37
C MET A 60 33.60 -4.12 -18.77
N PRO A 61 33.46 -5.08 -17.85
CA PRO A 61 32.54 -6.16 -18.13
C PRO A 61 31.19 -5.46 -18.23
N THR A 62 30.78 -5.12 -19.45
CA THR A 62 29.37 -5.02 -19.78
C THR A 62 28.82 -6.42 -19.57
N LYS A 63 28.67 -6.82 -18.31
CA LYS A 63 27.53 -7.59 -17.93
C LYS A 63 26.38 -6.63 -18.20
N GLN A 64 25.94 -6.63 -19.46
CA GLN A 64 24.57 -6.34 -19.77
C GLN A 64 23.81 -7.37 -18.96
N THR A 65 23.54 -7.01 -17.71
CA THR A 65 22.38 -7.56 -17.06
C THR A 65 21.26 -6.99 -17.90
N ASP A 66 20.74 -7.80 -18.83
CA ASP A 66 19.48 -7.57 -19.52
C ASP A 66 18.32 -7.66 -18.49
N GLU A 67 18.49 -7.00 -17.35
CA GLU A 67 17.43 -6.75 -16.41
C GLU A 67 16.80 -5.43 -16.86
N PRO A 68 15.53 -5.45 -17.30
CA PRO A 68 14.84 -4.23 -17.65
C PRO A 68 14.94 -3.25 -16.47
N ALA A 69 15.29 -2.01 -16.76
CA ALA A 69 15.32 -0.96 -15.75
C ALA A 69 13.90 -0.75 -15.21
N GLU A 70 13.64 -1.25 -14.02
CA GLU A 70 12.41 -1.03 -13.26
C GLU A 70 12.26 0.49 -13.02
N PRO A 71 11.18 1.14 -13.51
CA PRO A 71 10.99 2.57 -13.30
C PRO A 71 10.81 2.86 -11.80
N VAL A 72 11.72 3.68 -11.24
CA VAL A 72 11.72 4.07 -9.81
C VAL A 72 10.63 5.10 -9.46
N ALA A 73 9.85 5.53 -10.45
CA ALA A 73 8.70 6.40 -10.27
C ALA A 73 7.44 5.53 -10.19
N LYS A 74 7.08 5.08 -8.98
CA LYS A 74 5.68 4.72 -8.74
C LYS A 74 4.86 5.96 -9.07
N GLU A 75 4.11 5.88 -10.16
CA GLU A 75 3.19 6.94 -10.52
C GLU A 75 2.23 7.13 -9.34
N PHE A 76 2.12 8.36 -8.84
CA PHE A 76 1.18 8.67 -7.78
C PHE A 76 -0.22 8.50 -8.35
N GLU A 77 -0.77 7.32 -8.15
CA GLU A 77 -2.09 6.99 -8.61
C GLU A 77 -3.13 7.43 -7.58
N ASN A 78 -4.16 8.11 -8.07
CA ASN A 78 -5.32 8.47 -7.27
C ASN A 78 -6.35 7.34 -7.30
N PHE A 79 -7.04 7.14 -6.18
CA PHE A 79 -8.19 6.24 -6.12
C PHE A 79 -9.24 6.65 -7.14
N ALA A 80 -9.67 5.69 -7.96
CA ALA A 80 -10.83 5.81 -8.82
C ALA A 80 -12.02 5.06 -8.22
N TRP A 81 -13.19 5.33 -8.77
CA TRP A 81 -14.37 4.51 -8.52
C TRP A 81 -14.16 3.09 -9.06
N PRO A 82 -14.76 2.07 -8.42
CA PRO A 82 -14.68 0.68 -8.86
C PRO A 82 -15.59 0.38 -10.07
N VAL A 83 -16.07 1.42 -10.77
CA VAL A 83 -17.00 1.36 -11.91
C VAL A 83 -16.61 2.39 -12.97
N ILE A 84 -17.01 2.14 -14.21
CA ILE A 84 -16.83 3.07 -15.34
C ILE A 84 -18.04 3.99 -15.40
N GLU A 85 -17.84 5.30 -15.58
CA GLU A 85 -18.92 6.32 -15.62
C GLU A 85 -19.71 6.44 -14.30
N GLU A 86 -19.07 7.04 -13.28
CA GLU A 86 -19.61 7.23 -11.91
C GLU A 86 -21.05 7.76 -11.88
N ASP A 87 -21.40 8.71 -12.77
CA ASP A 87 -22.70 9.38 -12.81
C ASP A 87 -23.87 8.44 -13.17
N SER A 88 -23.59 7.25 -13.70
CA SER A 88 -24.61 6.24 -14.03
C SER A 88 -24.98 5.33 -12.85
N PHE A 89 -24.34 5.54 -11.69
CA PHE A 89 -24.51 4.70 -10.51
C PHE A 89 -25.14 5.45 -9.35
N ILE A 90 -25.94 4.71 -8.57
CA ILE A 90 -26.47 5.16 -7.29
C ILE A 90 -25.75 4.42 -6.16
N THR A 91 -25.46 5.15 -5.09
CA THR A 91 -24.98 4.54 -3.84
C THR A 91 -26.20 4.09 -3.05
N GLN A 92 -26.48 2.78 -3.08
CA GLN A 92 -27.61 2.19 -2.40
C GLN A 92 -27.41 2.14 -0.88
N LYS A 93 -26.16 1.98 -0.44
CA LYS A 93 -25.79 1.97 0.96
C LYS A 93 -24.41 2.59 1.14
N GLU A 94 -24.34 3.60 2.01
CA GLU A 94 -23.09 4.29 2.33
C GLU A 94 -22.33 3.57 3.44
N PHE A 95 -21.08 3.98 3.66
CA PHE A 95 -20.27 3.55 4.79
C PHE A 95 -20.92 3.94 6.11
N TYR A 96 -20.83 3.10 7.14
CA TYR A 96 -21.35 3.42 8.46
C TYR A 96 -20.38 4.35 9.21
N ASP A 97 -20.81 5.59 9.43
CA ASP A 97 -20.09 6.58 10.25
C ASP A 97 -20.82 6.80 11.58
N ASN A 98 -20.12 6.52 12.69
CA ASN A 98 -20.66 6.67 14.04
C ASN A 98 -20.89 8.14 14.46
N THR A 99 -20.27 9.09 13.74
CA THR A 99 -20.41 10.53 13.95
C THR A 99 -21.53 11.17 13.11
N ALA A 100 -22.06 10.45 12.12
CA ALA A 100 -23.14 10.93 11.26
C ALA A 100 -24.48 11.07 12.01
N SER A 101 -25.49 11.68 11.37
CA SER A 101 -26.85 11.77 11.93
C SER A 101 -27.46 10.38 12.14
N LYS A 102 -28.42 10.26 13.06
CA LYS A 102 -29.08 8.96 13.34
C LYS A 102 -29.82 8.38 12.14
N GLU A 103 -30.34 9.24 11.27
CA GLU A 103 -30.96 8.85 10.00
C GLU A 103 -29.93 8.21 9.06
N LYS A 104 -28.79 8.88 8.83
CA LYS A 104 -27.69 8.33 8.04
C LYS A 104 -27.13 7.03 8.61
N GLN A 105 -26.94 6.98 9.94
CA GLN A 105 -26.51 5.76 10.62
C GLN A 105 -27.45 4.60 10.32
N ALA A 106 -28.77 4.81 10.37
CA ALA A 106 -29.76 3.77 10.08
C ALA A 106 -29.73 3.33 8.60
N GLU A 107 -29.55 4.26 7.67
CA GLU A 107 -29.45 3.98 6.23
C GLU A 107 -28.19 3.15 5.88
N SER A 108 -27.08 3.38 6.59
CA SER A 108 -25.83 2.64 6.43
C SER A 108 -25.78 1.28 7.18
N LEU A 109 -26.88 0.81 7.77
CA LEU A 109 -26.93 -0.53 8.38
C LEU A 109 -27.39 -1.59 7.39
N VAL A 110 -26.68 -2.71 7.33
CA VAL A 110 -27.09 -3.91 6.59
C VAL A 110 -27.91 -4.81 7.51
N PHE A 111 -29.08 -5.27 7.06
CA PHE A 111 -29.93 -6.17 7.84
C PHE A 111 -29.82 -7.60 7.31
N TYR A 112 -29.31 -8.51 8.13
CA TYR A 112 -29.16 -9.91 7.78
C TYR A 112 -29.35 -10.81 9.01
N ASN A 113 -30.06 -11.92 8.85
CA ASN A 113 -30.28 -12.93 9.89
C ASN A 113 -30.76 -12.34 11.24
N ASN A 114 -31.77 -11.45 11.19
CA ASN A 114 -32.33 -10.76 12.35
C ASN A 114 -31.33 -9.85 13.10
N GLN A 115 -30.23 -9.46 12.48
CA GLN A 115 -29.23 -8.57 13.05
C GLN A 115 -28.92 -7.41 12.10
N TYR A 116 -28.65 -6.24 12.67
CA TYR A 116 -28.11 -5.10 11.93
C TYR A 116 -26.59 -5.08 12.07
N GLN A 117 -25.90 -4.88 10.95
CA GLN A 117 -24.44 -4.79 10.87
C GLN A 117 -24.05 -3.45 10.24
N PRO A 118 -23.01 -2.78 10.75
CA PRO A 118 -22.44 -1.60 10.08
C PRO A 118 -21.96 -1.95 8.67
N ASN A 119 -22.31 -1.13 7.69
CA ASN A 119 -21.74 -1.25 6.36
C ASN A 119 -20.27 -0.81 6.36
N THR A 120 -19.36 -1.68 5.94
CA THR A 120 -17.90 -1.47 5.95
C THR A 120 -17.35 -0.89 4.65
N GLY A 121 -18.24 -0.52 3.72
CA GLY A 121 -17.88 -0.01 2.41
C GLY A 121 -19.03 0.79 1.82
N ILE A 122 -19.16 0.74 0.50
CA ILE A 122 -20.29 1.31 -0.24
C ILE A 122 -20.89 0.25 -1.17
N ASP A 123 -22.21 0.30 -1.33
CA ASP A 123 -22.92 -0.54 -2.29
C ASP A 123 -23.32 0.29 -3.50
N LEU A 124 -22.74 -0.04 -4.65
CA LEU A 124 -23.01 0.65 -5.91
C LEU A 124 -23.87 -0.23 -6.81
N LYS A 125 -24.89 0.37 -7.41
CA LYS A 125 -25.79 -0.27 -8.38
C LYS A 125 -26.25 0.73 -9.44
N ARG A 126 -26.85 0.21 -10.50
CA ARG A 126 -27.59 1.02 -11.47
C ARG A 126 -29.06 1.11 -11.08
N GLU A 127 -29.73 2.17 -11.53
CA GLU A 127 -31.17 2.36 -11.27
C GLU A 127 -32.04 1.25 -11.88
N ASP A 128 -31.60 0.66 -12.99
CA ASP A 128 -32.31 -0.38 -13.74
C ASP A 128 -31.97 -1.82 -13.30
N ASP A 129 -31.16 -1.99 -12.25
CA ASP A 129 -30.63 -3.27 -11.78
C ASP A 129 -29.88 -4.09 -12.86
N SER A 130 -29.38 -3.42 -13.92
CA SER A 130 -28.60 -4.10 -14.96
C SER A 130 -27.20 -4.46 -14.47
N GLU A 131 -26.65 -5.54 -15.02
CA GLU A 131 -25.27 -5.96 -14.76
C GLU A 131 -24.27 -4.96 -15.35
N PHE A 132 -23.14 -4.80 -14.67
CA PHE A 132 -22.11 -3.85 -15.05
C PHE A 132 -20.72 -4.38 -14.74
N GLU A 133 -19.73 -3.84 -15.43
CA GLU A 133 -18.34 -4.18 -15.22
C GLU A 133 -17.81 -3.50 -13.95
N VAL A 134 -17.15 -4.29 -13.10
CA VAL A 134 -16.43 -3.83 -11.93
C VAL A 134 -14.95 -3.75 -12.28
N VAL A 135 -14.35 -2.59 -12.03
CA VAL A 135 -12.96 -2.30 -12.37
C VAL A 135 -12.12 -2.03 -11.14
N ALA A 136 -10.80 -2.20 -11.25
CA ALA A 136 -9.87 -1.91 -10.18
C ALA A 136 -9.86 -0.41 -9.85
N ALA A 137 -10.18 -0.06 -8.60
CA ALA A 137 -10.12 1.31 -8.10
C ALA A 137 -8.68 1.87 -8.04
N LEU A 138 -7.69 0.97 -7.97
CA LEU A 138 -6.27 1.30 -7.88
C LEU A 138 -5.43 0.13 -8.41
N SER A 139 -4.25 0.41 -8.97
CA SER A 139 -3.32 -0.65 -9.41
C SER A 139 -2.76 -1.43 -8.22
N GLY A 140 -2.54 -2.74 -8.37
CA GLY A 140 -2.05 -3.60 -7.29
C GLY A 140 -1.98 -5.07 -7.69
N THR A 141 -1.83 -5.93 -6.69
CA THR A 141 -1.77 -7.39 -6.89
C THR A 141 -3.01 -8.06 -6.31
N VAL A 142 -3.65 -8.93 -7.10
CA VAL A 142 -4.80 -9.72 -6.65
C VAL A 142 -4.34 -10.74 -5.62
N THR A 143 -4.84 -10.64 -4.39
CA THR A 143 -4.47 -11.53 -3.27
C THR A 143 -5.55 -12.56 -2.95
N LYS A 144 -6.79 -12.33 -3.40
CA LYS A 144 -7.90 -13.26 -3.21
C LYS A 144 -8.86 -13.18 -4.40
N VAL A 145 -9.31 -14.35 -4.85
CA VAL A 145 -10.47 -14.55 -5.73
C VAL A 145 -11.22 -15.73 -5.15
N ALA A 146 -12.42 -15.52 -4.65
CA ALA A 146 -13.15 -16.56 -3.90
C ALA A 146 -14.65 -16.47 -4.13
N GLU A 147 -15.29 -17.64 -4.21
CA GLU A 147 -16.74 -17.75 -4.11
C GLU A 147 -17.15 -17.67 -2.64
N ASP A 148 -18.14 -16.84 -2.32
CA ASP A 148 -18.71 -16.75 -0.97
C ASP A 148 -20.24 -16.71 -1.07
N SER A 149 -20.88 -17.66 -0.38
CA SER A 149 -22.34 -17.84 -0.46
C SER A 149 -23.15 -16.74 0.24
N LEU A 150 -22.51 -15.96 1.12
CA LEU A 150 -23.11 -14.86 1.88
C LEU A 150 -22.79 -13.52 1.22
N LEU A 151 -21.51 -13.24 1.01
CA LEU A 151 -21.01 -11.97 0.46
C LEU A 151 -21.20 -11.87 -1.07
N GLY A 152 -21.50 -12.99 -1.73
CA GLY A 152 -21.28 -13.12 -3.17
C GLY A 152 -19.79 -13.30 -3.45
N ASN A 153 -19.44 -13.53 -4.72
CA ASN A 153 -18.03 -13.73 -5.05
C ASN A 153 -17.21 -12.47 -4.71
N THR A 154 -15.96 -12.69 -4.32
CA THR A 154 -15.10 -11.65 -3.74
C THR A 154 -13.73 -11.62 -4.42
N ILE A 155 -13.22 -10.42 -4.66
CA ILE A 155 -11.85 -10.13 -5.07
C ILE A 155 -11.19 -9.22 -4.01
N GLU A 156 -9.93 -9.50 -3.67
CA GLU A 156 -9.09 -8.63 -2.82
C GLU A 156 -7.85 -8.22 -3.62
N ILE A 157 -7.52 -6.92 -3.61
CA ILE A 157 -6.32 -6.38 -4.23
C ILE A 157 -5.47 -5.68 -3.15
N ASP A 158 -4.18 -6.00 -3.12
CA ASP A 158 -3.18 -5.34 -2.28
C ASP A 158 -2.47 -4.24 -3.09
N HIS A 159 -2.41 -3.03 -2.51
CA HIS A 159 -1.84 -1.82 -3.11
C HIS A 159 -0.60 -1.34 -2.35
N GLU A 160 -0.03 -2.19 -1.49
CA GLU A 160 1.10 -1.92 -0.61
C GLU A 160 0.78 -1.04 0.60
N ASN A 161 1.73 -0.91 1.52
CA ASN A 161 1.62 -0.08 2.72
C ASN A 161 0.38 -0.37 3.59
N GLY A 162 -0.06 -1.64 3.57
CA GLY A 162 -1.24 -2.10 4.31
C GLY A 162 -2.58 -1.66 3.69
N ILE A 163 -2.57 -1.13 2.46
CA ILE A 163 -3.77 -0.64 1.78
C ILE A 163 -4.32 -1.74 0.87
N LYS A 164 -5.60 -2.05 1.05
CA LYS A 164 -6.30 -3.08 0.29
C LYS A 164 -7.65 -2.60 -0.18
N THR A 165 -8.08 -3.07 -1.35
CA THR A 165 -9.46 -2.91 -1.82
C THR A 165 -10.16 -4.26 -1.92
N TYR A 166 -11.45 -4.26 -1.58
CA TYR A 166 -12.30 -5.44 -1.62
C TYR A 166 -13.46 -5.18 -2.56
N TYR A 167 -13.76 -6.16 -3.41
CA TYR A 167 -14.87 -6.14 -4.37
C TYR A 167 -15.71 -7.37 -4.11
N GLN A 168 -16.84 -7.19 -3.46
CA GLN A 168 -17.78 -8.24 -3.08
C GLN A 168 -19.07 -8.12 -3.89
N SER A 169 -19.94 -9.14 -3.82
CA SER A 169 -21.15 -9.24 -4.65
C SER A 169 -20.84 -9.24 -6.16
N VAL A 170 -19.69 -9.79 -6.58
CA VAL A 170 -19.36 -9.91 -8.00
C VAL A 170 -19.64 -11.32 -8.55
N LYS A 171 -19.46 -11.51 -9.85
CA LYS A 171 -19.51 -12.79 -10.57
C LYS A 171 -18.65 -12.69 -11.83
N ASP A 172 -18.50 -13.79 -12.57
CA ASP A 172 -17.80 -13.81 -13.87
C ASP A 172 -16.40 -13.16 -13.79
N PHE A 173 -15.53 -13.75 -12.96
CA PHE A 173 -14.17 -13.24 -12.72
C PHE A 173 -13.37 -13.11 -14.01
N GLN A 174 -12.59 -12.03 -14.10
CA GLN A 174 -11.70 -11.71 -15.22
C GLN A 174 -10.21 -11.72 -14.78
N VAL A 175 -9.94 -12.07 -13.53
CA VAL A 175 -8.61 -12.07 -12.90
C VAL A 175 -8.45 -13.30 -12.00
N GLU A 176 -7.19 -13.67 -11.74
CA GLU A 176 -6.79 -14.77 -10.86
C GLU A 176 -5.88 -14.27 -9.72
N VAL A 177 -5.72 -15.09 -8.68
CA VAL A 177 -4.80 -14.76 -7.57
C VAL A 177 -3.37 -14.70 -8.07
N GLY A 178 -2.68 -13.60 -7.76
CA GLY A 178 -1.32 -13.32 -8.20
C GLY A 178 -1.22 -12.37 -9.40
N ASP A 179 -2.34 -12.05 -10.06
CA ASP A 179 -2.34 -11.10 -11.17
C ASP A 179 -1.99 -9.68 -10.70
N GLU A 180 -1.13 -9.01 -11.47
CA GLU A 180 -0.95 -7.57 -11.38
C GLU A 180 -2.02 -6.88 -12.22
N VAL A 181 -2.81 -6.01 -11.57
CA VAL A 181 -3.90 -5.28 -12.21
C VAL A 181 -3.63 -3.79 -12.18
N LYS A 182 -4.04 -3.10 -13.24
CA LYS A 182 -3.96 -1.64 -13.33
C LYS A 182 -5.29 -1.01 -12.94
N LYS A 183 -5.27 0.22 -12.43
CA LYS A 183 -6.51 0.99 -12.21
C LYS A 183 -7.36 1.04 -13.48
N GLY A 184 -8.66 0.87 -13.32
CA GLY A 184 -9.62 0.81 -14.41
C GLY A 184 -9.61 -0.51 -15.17
N GLN A 185 -8.73 -1.47 -14.82
CA GLN A 185 -8.76 -2.80 -15.42
C GLN A 185 -10.03 -3.55 -14.98
N PRO A 186 -10.75 -4.20 -15.91
CA PRO A 186 -11.87 -5.07 -15.58
C PRO A 186 -11.46 -6.20 -14.64
N LEU A 187 -12.25 -6.42 -13.59
CA LEU A 187 -12.01 -7.47 -12.59
C LEU A 187 -13.08 -8.56 -12.64
N ALA A 188 -14.34 -8.15 -12.79
CA ALA A 188 -15.50 -9.01 -12.70
C ALA A 188 -16.75 -8.27 -13.21
N THR A 189 -17.89 -8.96 -13.21
CA THR A 189 -19.21 -8.36 -13.42
C THR A 189 -19.94 -8.24 -12.08
N ALA A 190 -20.70 -7.17 -11.86
CA ALA A 190 -21.56 -7.04 -10.70
C ALA A 190 -22.58 -8.19 -10.62
N GLY A 191 -22.83 -8.65 -9.40
CA GLY A 191 -23.63 -9.81 -9.09
C GLY A 191 -24.59 -9.52 -7.94
N LYS A 192 -24.92 -10.55 -7.16
CA LYS A 192 -25.85 -10.47 -6.03
C LYS A 192 -25.22 -11.09 -4.79
N SER A 193 -25.54 -10.54 -3.63
CA SER A 193 -25.16 -11.09 -2.33
C SER A 193 -26.40 -11.47 -1.52
N LYS A 194 -26.25 -12.43 -0.59
CA LYS A 194 -27.32 -12.70 0.39
C LYS A 194 -27.29 -11.73 1.56
N LEU A 195 -26.12 -11.15 1.82
CA LEU A 195 -25.91 -10.20 2.90
C LEU A 195 -26.73 -8.92 2.67
N ASN A 196 -26.76 -8.41 1.43
CA ASN A 196 -27.57 -7.25 1.07
C ASN A 196 -28.45 -7.55 -0.16
N GLN A 197 -29.54 -8.29 0.07
CA GLN A 197 -30.49 -8.65 -0.99
C GLN A 197 -31.25 -7.43 -1.54
N ASP A 198 -31.45 -6.41 -0.70
CA ASP A 198 -32.17 -5.18 -1.08
C ASP A 198 -31.41 -4.39 -2.15
N ALA A 199 -30.08 -4.55 -2.22
CA ALA A 199 -29.26 -3.91 -3.26
C ALA A 199 -29.38 -4.58 -4.64
N SER A 200 -30.02 -5.75 -4.77
CA SER A 200 -30.20 -6.45 -6.04
C SER A 200 -28.84 -6.69 -6.75
N VAL A 201 -28.68 -6.29 -8.01
CA VAL A 201 -27.42 -6.34 -8.74
C VAL A 201 -26.52 -5.18 -8.32
N HIS A 202 -25.46 -5.47 -7.57
CA HIS A 202 -24.57 -4.46 -7.00
C HIS A 202 -23.14 -4.97 -6.83
N VAL A 203 -22.20 -4.04 -6.64
CA VAL A 203 -20.88 -4.31 -6.06
C VAL A 203 -20.81 -3.69 -4.68
N HIS A 204 -20.34 -4.47 -3.70
CA HIS A 204 -19.95 -3.96 -2.40
C HIS A 204 -18.45 -3.68 -2.41
N PHE A 205 -18.06 -2.42 -2.26
CA PHE A 205 -16.69 -1.95 -2.38
C PHE A 205 -16.16 -1.43 -1.06
N GLU A 206 -15.02 -1.94 -0.62
CA GLU A 206 -14.33 -1.47 0.58
C GLU A 206 -12.91 -1.00 0.27
N VAL A 207 -12.47 0.00 1.03
CA VAL A 207 -11.06 0.38 1.16
C VAL A 207 -10.65 0.07 2.59
N ARG A 208 -9.52 -0.61 2.76
CA ARG A 208 -8.96 -0.91 4.08
C ARG A 208 -7.53 -0.41 4.20
N LYS A 209 -7.20 0.16 5.36
CA LYS A 209 -5.83 0.49 5.80
C LYS A 209 -5.51 -0.36 7.02
N ASP A 210 -4.46 -1.17 6.93
CA ASP A 210 -4.04 -2.09 7.99
C ASP A 210 -5.20 -2.96 8.51
N ASN A 211 -6.01 -3.45 7.56
CA ASN A 211 -7.20 -4.27 7.79
C ASN A 211 -8.40 -3.55 8.48
N VAL A 212 -8.31 -2.24 8.69
CA VAL A 212 -9.42 -1.40 9.17
C VAL A 212 -10.13 -0.77 7.97
N ALA A 213 -11.44 -0.96 7.87
CA ALA A 213 -12.26 -0.36 6.83
C ALA A 213 -12.38 1.16 7.03
N VAL A 214 -12.24 1.91 5.95
CA VAL A 214 -12.40 3.37 5.91
C VAL A 214 -13.44 3.72 4.85
N ASN A 215 -14.08 4.88 5.01
CA ASN A 215 -15.08 5.33 4.05
C ASN A 215 -14.47 5.56 2.65
N PRO A 216 -14.83 4.75 1.63
CA PRO A 216 -14.25 4.89 0.29
C PRO A 216 -14.48 6.26 -0.35
N ILE A 217 -15.62 6.89 -0.05
CA ILE A 217 -16.03 8.19 -0.61
C ILE A 217 -15.01 9.28 -0.27
N ASP A 218 -14.35 9.17 0.90
CA ASP A 218 -13.38 10.16 1.34
C ASP A 218 -12.06 10.09 0.57
N TYR A 219 -11.82 9.05 -0.23
CA TYR A 219 -10.54 8.83 -0.91
C TYR A 219 -10.62 8.93 -2.43
N PHE A 220 -11.80 8.89 -3.05
CA PHE A 220 -11.90 9.05 -4.50
C PHE A 220 -11.25 10.36 -4.97
N GLY A 221 -10.44 10.25 -6.03
CA GLY A 221 -9.65 11.36 -6.57
C GLY A 221 -8.44 11.78 -5.72
N LYS A 222 -8.22 11.19 -4.54
CA LYS A 222 -7.04 11.44 -3.70
C LYS A 222 -5.92 10.44 -3.97
N PRO A 223 -4.65 10.83 -3.80
CA PRO A 223 -3.51 9.93 -3.96
C PRO A 223 -3.47 8.88 -2.84
N LEU A 224 -2.80 7.75 -3.10
CA LEU A 224 -2.57 6.68 -2.11
C LEU A 224 -2.02 7.18 -0.76
N SER A 225 -1.20 8.24 -0.79
CA SER A 225 -0.60 8.84 0.41
C SER A 225 -1.61 9.44 1.39
N ALA A 226 -2.84 9.74 0.97
CA ALA A 226 -3.88 10.26 1.86
C ALA A 226 -4.21 9.28 2.99
N LEU A 227 -4.23 7.97 2.69
CA LEU A 227 -4.44 6.92 3.69
C LEU A 227 -3.24 6.69 4.61
N GLN A 228 -2.06 7.22 4.28
CA GLN A 228 -0.85 7.07 5.08
C GLN A 228 -0.69 8.20 6.10
N SER A 229 -1.23 9.39 5.82
CA SER A 229 -1.09 10.56 6.69
C SER A 229 -2.02 10.53 7.90
N ASP A 230 -3.16 9.85 7.81
CA ASP A 230 -4.20 9.87 8.83
C ASP A 230 -3.78 9.18 10.15
N ASP A 231 -2.76 8.31 10.10
CA ASP A 231 -2.15 7.68 11.29
C ASP A 231 -1.37 8.69 12.16
N THR A 232 -0.98 9.87 11.64
CA THR A 232 -0.07 10.79 12.36
C THR A 232 -0.78 11.78 13.29
N SER A 233 -2.12 11.77 13.35
CA SER A 233 -2.89 12.68 14.21
C SER A 233 -3.40 12.05 15.52
N GLY A 234 -3.04 10.79 15.81
CA GLY A 234 -3.65 10.00 16.89
C GLY A 234 -2.80 9.72 18.13
N ALA A 235 -1.69 10.43 18.37
CA ALA A 235 -0.78 10.10 19.47
C ALA A 235 -0.31 11.30 20.30
N THR A 236 -1.23 12.07 20.90
CA THR A 236 -1.01 12.71 22.23
C THR A 236 -2.34 13.12 22.87
N SER A 237 -2.88 12.29 23.77
CA SER A 237 -3.61 12.70 24.99
C SER A 237 -3.87 11.44 25.80
N GLU A 238 -2.99 11.18 26.77
CA GLU A 238 -3.26 11.39 28.21
C GLU A 238 -4.05 10.22 28.81
N ALA A 239 -3.27 9.32 29.42
CA ALA A 239 -3.73 8.37 30.40
C ALA A 239 -4.30 9.13 31.61
N GLY A 240 -5.60 8.98 31.85
CA GLY A 240 -6.29 9.41 33.04
C GLY A 240 -7.32 8.35 33.44
N SER A 241 -6.88 7.45 34.29
CA SER A 241 -7.68 6.41 34.93
C SER A 241 -8.67 7.03 35.91
N GLU A 242 -9.98 6.78 35.76
CA GLU A 242 -10.90 6.64 36.90
C GLU A 242 -11.96 5.57 36.56
N VAL A 243 -11.94 4.53 37.38
CA VAL A 243 -12.92 3.45 37.46
C VAL A 243 -13.93 3.89 38.53
N GLU A 244 -15.21 3.97 38.18
CA GLU A 244 -16.28 3.87 39.20
C GLU A 244 -17.32 2.83 38.77
N GLU A 245 -17.37 1.82 39.62
CA GLU A 245 -18.34 0.74 39.73
C GLU A 245 -19.51 1.27 40.56
N SER A 246 -20.75 1.18 40.06
CA SER A 246 -21.93 1.27 40.94
C SER A 246 -23.07 0.41 40.41
N SER A 247 -23.71 -0.24 41.38
CA SER A 247 -24.52 -1.44 41.27
C SER A 247 -25.98 -1.17 40.91
N THR A 248 -26.57 -2.15 40.24
CA THR A 248 -27.89 -2.76 40.43
C THR A 248 -29.02 -1.93 41.05
N SER A 249 -30.12 -1.79 40.29
CA SER A 249 -31.47 -1.85 40.85
C SER A 249 -32.42 -2.45 39.80
N GLU A 250 -32.89 -3.66 40.11
CA GLU A 250 -34.04 -4.34 39.52
C GLU A 250 -35.31 -3.55 39.86
N GLU A 251 -36.20 -3.32 38.89
CA GLU A 251 -37.61 -3.00 39.18
C GLU A 251 -38.52 -3.93 38.37
N GLU A 252 -39.32 -4.66 39.14
CA GLU A 252 -40.26 -5.69 38.73
C GLU A 252 -41.51 -5.11 38.05
N MET A 253 -42.10 -5.93 37.17
CA MET A 253 -43.42 -5.71 36.60
C MET A 253 -44.53 -5.99 37.64
N PRO A 254 -45.62 -5.21 37.69
CA PRO A 254 -46.75 -5.57 38.51
C PRO A 254 -47.60 -6.65 37.82
N THR A 255 -47.70 -7.80 38.48
CA THR A 255 -48.76 -8.78 38.27
C THR A 255 -50.03 -8.34 39.03
N ASP A 256 -51.15 -8.20 38.34
CA ASP A 256 -52.48 -8.25 38.96
C ASP A 256 -53.24 -9.45 38.39
N ASN A 257 -53.68 -10.31 39.31
CA ASN A 257 -54.46 -11.50 39.06
C ASN A 257 -55.73 -11.38 39.92
N SER A 258 -56.89 -11.41 39.28
CA SER A 258 -58.20 -11.56 39.94
C SER A 258 -59.02 -12.61 39.18
N LEU A 259 -58.94 -13.86 39.67
CA LEU A 259 -60.03 -14.79 40.08
C LEU A 259 -61.42 -14.60 39.42
N GLU A 260 -62.22 -15.58 39.06
CA GLU A 260 -62.23 -17.06 39.16
C GLU A 260 -63.47 -17.55 38.38
N ASN A 261 -63.62 -18.89 38.32
CA ASN A 261 -64.86 -19.66 38.13
C ASN A 261 -65.13 -20.17 36.70
N GLY A 262 -65.26 -21.46 36.40
CA GLY A 262 -65.25 -22.66 37.24
C GLY A 262 -65.74 -23.88 36.41
N SER A 263 -64.98 -24.97 36.54
CA SER A 263 -65.35 -26.40 36.53
C SER A 263 -66.06 -27.10 35.35
N ASN A 264 -65.53 -28.32 35.12
CA ASN A 264 -66.16 -29.59 34.72
C ASN A 264 -66.48 -29.83 33.23
N SER A 265 -66.33 -31.03 32.65
CA SER A 265 -65.75 -32.34 33.04
C SER A 265 -66.01 -33.35 31.91
N ASN A 266 -65.23 -34.45 31.88
CA ASN A 266 -65.42 -35.76 31.22
C ASN A 266 -65.06 -35.82 29.71
N GLN A 267 -64.10 -36.62 29.22
CA GLN A 267 -63.65 -38.02 29.42
C GLN A 267 -64.48 -39.07 28.61
N ASP A 268 -63.74 -40.05 28.06
CA ASP A 268 -64.10 -41.32 27.36
C ASP A 268 -64.12 -41.23 25.81
N GLU A 269 -63.13 -41.75 25.06
CA GLU A 269 -62.77 -43.16 24.76
C GLU A 269 -63.89 -43.96 24.04
N ASP A 270 -63.69 -44.28 22.75
CA ASP A 270 -63.58 -45.67 22.25
C ASP A 270 -63.72 -45.83 20.70
N ALA A 271 -62.69 -46.49 20.15
CA ALA A 271 -62.69 -47.63 19.23
C ALA A 271 -63.40 -47.64 17.84
N GLU A 272 -62.55 -47.89 16.82
CA GLU A 272 -62.61 -48.96 15.80
C GLU A 272 -63.73 -48.98 14.74
N GLY A 273 -63.31 -49.06 13.46
CA GLY A 273 -64.19 -49.39 12.34
C GLY A 273 -63.54 -49.27 10.96
N SER A 274 -62.73 -50.25 10.59
CA SER A 274 -62.18 -50.43 9.23
C SER A 274 -63.27 -50.75 8.20
N THR A 275 -63.14 -50.26 6.95
CA THR A 275 -63.26 -51.13 5.76
C THR A 275 -62.59 -50.50 4.53
N SER A 276 -61.68 -51.31 3.98
CA SER A 276 -61.09 -51.31 2.64
C SER A 276 -62.13 -51.24 1.50
N THR A 277 -61.81 -50.49 0.44
CA THR A 277 -61.96 -50.95 -0.95
C THR A 277 -60.99 -50.21 -1.88
N ASP A 278 -60.07 -50.96 -2.50
CA ASP A 278 -59.40 -50.72 -3.78
C ASP A 278 -59.91 -51.86 -4.70
N PRO A 279 -60.03 -51.81 -6.06
CA PRO A 279 -58.91 -51.51 -6.97
C PRO A 279 -59.23 -50.85 -8.35
N ASN A 280 -58.25 -50.08 -8.85
CA ASN A 280 -57.73 -50.05 -10.24
C ASN A 280 -58.69 -49.82 -11.45
N ALA A 281 -58.56 -48.64 -12.10
CA ALA A 281 -58.72 -48.42 -13.56
C ALA A 281 -58.03 -47.11 -13.98
#